data_AF-A0A9W6XED1-F1
#
_entry.id   AF-A0A9W6XED1-F1
#
_cell.length_a   1.000
_cell.length_b   1.000
_cell.length_c   1.000
_cell.angle_alpha   90.00
_cell.angle_beta   90.00
_cell.angle_gamma   90.00
#
_symmetry.space_group_name_H-M   'P 1'
#
loop_
_entity.id
_entity.type
_entity.pdbx_description
1 polymer ?
#
loop_
_entity_poly.entity_id
_entity_poly.type
_entity_poly.pdbx_seq_one_letter_code
_entity_poly.pdbx_strand_id
1 'polypeptide(L)'
;MDNDITGDWEVQSDNEQYHDGDGSQGDEFSEDNMMLELPLDRGSYDASRPVPVRAPSPDRPAVIPTSATLDENAYLASIQQESGLHLAMDTRVRKSYEKHGSYGLFSLFVTATLRESIQGWTSTKLEAAGKKALTESELNAYLGLEIAMSLCPLNDIADFWSTDRFLGQPAFIETMTRDRFQHIRGALQFHPPDPVTFKSVRDPLYRCR
;
A
#
# COMPACT_ATOMS: atom_id res chain seq x y z
N MET A 1 -12.61 -3.73 -57.99
CA MET A 1 -11.35 -2.98 -58.14
C MET A 1 -11.49 -1.75 -57.25
N ASP A 2 -10.42 -1.48 -56.54
CA ASP A 2 -10.32 -0.86 -55.22
C ASP A 2 -10.29 0.68 -55.18
N ASN A 3 -10.51 1.20 -53.96
CA ASN A 3 -10.06 2.48 -53.37
C ASN A 3 -10.63 3.81 -53.95
N ASP A 4 -10.81 4.92 -53.22
CA ASP A 4 -10.43 5.33 -51.86
C ASP A 4 -11.26 6.56 -51.41
N ILE A 5 -11.12 6.86 -50.12
CA ILE A 5 -11.61 7.95 -49.24
C ILE A 5 -11.37 9.40 -49.74
N THR A 6 -12.35 10.29 -49.56
CA THR A 6 -12.26 11.72 -49.08
C THR A 6 -13.63 12.41 -49.32
N GLY A 7 -14.22 13.26 -48.48
CA GLY A 7 -13.88 13.88 -47.21
C GLY A 7 -14.98 14.93 -46.94
N ASP A 8 -15.72 14.79 -45.85
CA ASP A 8 -16.62 15.85 -45.35
C ASP A 8 -15.87 16.78 -44.39
N TRP A 9 -16.47 17.96 -44.22
CA TRP A 9 -16.37 18.94 -43.14
C TRP A 9 -15.81 20.30 -43.55
N GLU A 10 -16.73 21.11 -44.07
CA GLU A 10 -16.62 22.57 -44.14
C GLU A 10 -16.38 23.16 -42.74
N VAL A 11 -15.40 24.06 -42.71
CA VAL A 11 -15.03 24.92 -41.60
C VAL A 11 -16.07 26.02 -41.45
N GLN A 12 -16.62 26.18 -40.25
CA GLN A 12 -17.15 27.47 -39.80
C GLN A 12 -16.29 27.96 -38.63
N SER A 13 -15.63 29.09 -38.89
CA SER A 13 -14.88 29.91 -37.94
C SER A 13 -15.74 31.07 -37.45
N ASP A 14 -15.20 31.77 -36.45
CA ASP A 14 -15.66 33.01 -35.79
C ASP A 14 -16.53 32.69 -34.56
N ASN A 15 -16.28 33.19 -33.36
CA ASN A 15 -15.62 34.40 -32.85
C ASN A 15 -15.37 34.07 -31.35
N GLU A 16 -14.39 34.55 -30.58
CA GLU A 16 -14.15 35.94 -30.22
C GLU A 16 -12.98 35.98 -29.21
N GLN A 17 -12.17 37.03 -29.32
CA GLN A 17 -10.88 37.22 -28.67
C GLN A 17 -11.00 38.23 -27.51
N TYR A 18 -10.49 37.92 -26.32
CA TYR A 18 -10.19 38.91 -25.28
C TYR A 18 -8.82 38.67 -24.64
N HIS A 19 -8.14 39.80 -24.42
CA HIS A 19 -6.73 40.02 -24.11
C HIS A 19 -6.32 39.76 -22.65
N ASP A 20 -5.08 39.32 -22.51
CA ASP A 20 -4.05 39.43 -21.45
C ASP A 20 -4.37 40.04 -20.08
N GLY A 21 -3.84 39.37 -19.03
CA GLY A 21 -3.46 40.03 -17.79
C GLY A 21 -3.20 39.12 -16.58
N ASP A 22 -1.93 38.74 -16.42
CA ASP A 22 -1.21 38.58 -15.13
C ASP A 22 -1.32 37.27 -14.32
N GLY A 23 -0.16 36.87 -13.76
CA GLY A 23 -0.10 36.17 -12.48
C GLY A 23 0.32 34.70 -12.48
N SER A 24 1.56 34.42 -12.85
CA SER A 24 2.22 33.14 -12.57
C SER A 24 2.31 32.89 -11.06
N GLN A 25 1.71 31.82 -10.55
CA GLN A 25 2.19 31.13 -9.35
C GLN A 25 1.75 29.67 -9.39
N GLY A 26 2.72 28.79 -9.56
CA GLY A 26 2.53 27.36 -9.37
C GLY A 26 2.48 27.07 -7.87
N ASP A 27 1.37 26.51 -7.42
CA ASP A 27 1.29 25.91 -6.09
C ASP A 27 1.82 24.48 -6.19
N GLU A 28 3.09 24.33 -5.80
CA GLU A 28 3.65 23.08 -5.31
C GLU A 28 2.82 22.64 -4.09
N PHE A 29 2.00 21.60 -4.26
CA PHE A 29 1.37 20.93 -3.13
C PHE A 29 2.45 20.17 -2.35
N SER A 30 2.94 20.80 -1.27
CA SER A 30 3.75 20.16 -0.25
C SER A 30 2.97 19.04 0.44
N GLU A 31 3.44 17.80 0.29
CA GLU A 31 2.92 16.59 0.96
C GLU A 31 3.37 16.49 2.43
N ASP A 32 4.14 17.48 2.92
CA ASP A 32 4.73 17.51 4.26
C ASP A 32 3.79 18.15 5.29
N ASN A 33 2.68 17.49 5.68
CA ASN A 33 2.09 17.76 7.00
C ASN A 33 1.08 16.72 7.54
N MET A 34 1.39 15.42 7.55
CA MET A 34 0.59 14.46 8.33
C MET A 34 1.48 13.46 9.12
N MET A 35 2.24 13.99 10.07
CA MET A 35 2.92 13.22 11.12
C MET A 35 1.96 13.01 12.30
N LEU A 36 1.38 11.81 12.40
CA LEU A 36 0.69 11.32 13.61
C LEU A 36 1.77 10.72 14.54
N GLU A 37 2.23 11.49 15.53
CA GLU A 37 3.10 10.97 16.59
C GLU A 37 2.28 10.19 17.63
N LEU A 38 2.66 8.93 17.88
CA LEU A 38 2.16 8.13 19.00
C LEU A 38 3.14 8.22 20.18
N PRO A 39 2.69 8.50 21.43
CA PRO A 39 3.59 8.55 22.58
C PRO A 39 3.92 7.12 23.07
N LEU A 40 5.21 6.80 23.19
CA LEU A 40 5.71 5.62 23.90
C LEU A 40 5.80 5.93 25.41
N ASP A 41 4.84 5.43 26.20
CA ASP A 41 4.93 5.47 27.67
C ASP A 41 5.74 4.27 28.19
N ARG A 42 6.75 4.60 29.00
CA ARG A 42 7.78 3.69 29.53
C ARG A 42 7.40 3.34 30.97
N GLY A 43 6.58 2.29 31.12
CA GLY A 43 6.10 1.82 32.42
C GLY A 43 6.98 0.73 33.05
N SER A 44 7.56 1.06 34.19
CA SER A 44 8.29 0.23 35.15
C SER A 44 7.48 -0.98 35.69
N TYR A 45 8.09 -2.16 35.77
CA TYR A 45 7.73 -3.16 36.79
C TYR A 45 8.96 -3.87 37.36
N ASP A 46 9.06 -3.79 38.69
CA ASP A 46 10.08 -4.35 39.57
C ASP A 46 9.63 -5.71 40.15
N ALA A 47 10.63 -6.49 40.56
CA ALA A 47 10.60 -7.57 41.54
C ALA A 47 9.91 -8.90 41.20
N SER A 48 10.74 -9.88 40.78
CA SER A 48 10.89 -11.17 41.49
C SER A 48 12.02 -12.02 40.89
N ARG A 49 13.17 -12.03 41.58
CA ARG A 49 14.31 -12.94 41.34
C ARG A 49 14.09 -14.29 42.02
N PRO A 50 14.44 -15.42 41.38
CA PRO A 50 14.87 -16.62 42.09
C PRO A 50 16.40 -16.69 42.24
N VAL A 51 16.82 -17.35 43.32
CA VAL A 51 18.16 -17.51 43.90
C VAL A 51 19.14 -18.28 42.97
N PRO A 52 20.48 -18.06 43.05
CA PRO A 52 21.44 -18.56 42.06
C PRO A 52 21.71 -20.06 42.21
N VAL A 53 21.62 -20.81 41.11
CA VAL A 53 22.10 -22.19 41.04
C VAL A 53 23.62 -22.18 40.96
N ARG A 54 24.24 -22.91 41.90
CA ARG A 54 25.67 -23.11 42.08
C ARG A 54 26.32 -23.71 40.82
N ALA A 55 27.47 -23.14 40.43
CA ALA A 55 28.24 -23.47 39.23
C ALA A 55 28.76 -24.93 39.18
N PRO A 56 28.90 -25.53 37.99
CA PRO A 56 29.80 -26.65 37.76
C PRO A 56 31.27 -26.21 37.77
N SER A 57 32.13 -27.05 38.34
CA SER A 57 33.60 -26.90 38.50
C SER A 57 34.40 -26.72 37.19
N PRO A 58 35.68 -26.30 37.28
CA PRO A 58 36.37 -25.48 36.29
C PRO A 58 37.20 -26.33 35.32
N ASP A 59 36.58 -26.94 34.31
CA ASP A 59 37.33 -27.59 33.22
C ASP A 59 36.70 -27.40 31.83
N ARG A 60 35.90 -26.35 31.66
CA ARG A 60 35.42 -25.92 30.35
C ARG A 60 36.11 -24.60 30.00
N PRO A 61 36.84 -24.49 28.87
CA PRO A 61 37.37 -23.20 28.46
C PRO A 61 36.18 -22.24 28.29
N ALA A 62 36.13 -21.25 29.17
CA ALA A 62 35.21 -20.14 29.08
C ALA A 62 35.55 -19.39 27.80
N VAL A 63 34.76 -19.59 26.75
CA VAL A 63 34.70 -18.64 25.65
C VAL A 63 34.07 -17.40 26.24
N ILE A 64 34.92 -16.50 26.72
CA ILE A 64 34.58 -15.12 27.00
C ILE A 64 33.88 -14.64 25.72
N PRO A 65 32.60 -14.19 25.76
CA PRO A 65 32.11 -13.36 24.70
C PRO A 65 32.87 -12.05 24.86
N THR A 66 34.05 -12.00 24.26
CA THR A 66 34.70 -10.75 23.92
C THR A 66 33.62 -9.95 23.22
N SER A 67 33.31 -8.80 23.80
CA SER A 67 32.52 -7.74 23.20
C SER A 67 33.19 -7.32 21.88
N ALA A 68 33.07 -8.17 20.87
CA ALA A 68 33.14 -7.77 19.49
C ALA A 68 31.83 -7.04 19.28
N THR A 69 31.92 -5.74 19.05
CA THR A 69 30.98 -5.01 18.22
C THR A 69 30.75 -5.87 16.98
N LEU A 70 29.76 -6.75 17.02
CA LEU A 70 29.26 -7.42 15.84
C LEU A 70 28.76 -6.26 15.01
N ASP A 71 29.53 -5.96 13.96
CA ASP A 71 29.03 -5.24 12.82
C ASP A 71 27.79 -6.02 12.38
N GLU A 72 26.60 -5.62 12.86
CA GLU A 72 25.33 -6.34 12.72
C GLU A 72 25.01 -6.57 11.23
N ASN A 73 25.67 -5.81 10.36
CA ASN A 73 25.58 -5.90 8.92
C ASN A 73 26.65 -6.77 8.26
N ALA A 74 27.75 -7.14 8.93
CA ALA A 74 28.82 -7.94 8.33
C ALA A 74 28.35 -9.36 7.97
N TYR A 75 27.50 -9.95 8.83
CA TYR A 75 26.88 -11.24 8.56
C TYR A 75 25.86 -11.17 7.41
N LEU A 76 25.05 -10.11 7.36
CA LEU A 76 24.12 -9.89 6.26
C LEU A 76 24.85 -9.63 4.93
N ALA A 77 25.96 -8.89 4.98
CA ALA A 77 26.81 -8.60 3.83
C ALA A 77 27.51 -9.86 3.31
N SER A 78 28.02 -10.73 4.20
CA SER A 78 28.63 -12.00 3.79
C SER A 78 27.60 -12.92 3.16
N ILE A 79 26.38 -12.99 3.71
CA ILE A 79 25.27 -13.75 3.10
C ILE A 79 24.91 -13.18 1.73
N GLN A 80 24.78 -11.87 1.58
CA GLN A 80 24.45 -11.25 0.28
C GLN A 80 25.53 -11.54 -0.78
N GLN A 81 26.80 -11.50 -0.38
CA GLN A 81 27.93 -11.77 -1.27
C GLN A 81 28.05 -13.25 -1.66
N GLU A 82 27.80 -14.17 -0.72
CA GLU A 82 27.93 -15.62 -0.92
C GLU A 82 26.68 -16.26 -1.54
N SER A 83 25.48 -15.71 -1.30
CA SER A 83 24.21 -16.31 -1.76
C SER A 83 23.90 -16.06 -3.24
N GLY A 84 24.63 -15.19 -3.93
CA GLY A 84 24.30 -14.75 -5.29
C GLY A 84 22.91 -14.08 -5.40
N LEU A 85 22.29 -13.77 -4.26
CA LEU A 85 20.97 -13.14 -4.18
C LEU A 85 21.13 -11.63 -4.40
N HIS A 86 21.29 -11.25 -5.66
CA HIS A 86 21.28 -9.84 -6.05
C HIS A 86 19.84 -9.35 -6.09
N LEU A 87 19.55 -8.26 -5.40
CA LEU A 87 18.29 -7.56 -5.58
C LEU A 87 18.32 -6.97 -7.00
N ALA A 88 17.61 -7.62 -7.93
CA ALA A 88 17.65 -7.30 -9.37
C ALA A 88 17.38 -5.81 -9.68
N MET A 89 16.85 -5.06 -8.72
CA MET A 89 16.42 -3.67 -8.82
C MET A 89 16.93 -2.80 -7.65
N ASP A 90 18.12 -3.09 -7.09
CA ASP A 90 18.72 -2.37 -5.95
C ASP A 90 18.59 -0.84 -6.03
N THR A 91 18.97 -0.25 -7.16
CA THR A 91 18.91 1.20 -7.37
C THR A 91 17.47 1.73 -7.34
N ARG A 92 16.53 0.97 -7.88
CA ARG A 92 15.11 1.34 -7.96
C ARG A 92 14.42 1.19 -6.60
N VAL A 93 14.78 0.16 -5.83
CA VAL A 93 14.31 -0.04 -4.44
C VAL A 93 14.82 1.07 -3.54
N ARG A 94 16.13 1.34 -3.57
CA ARG A 94 16.76 2.41 -2.77
C ARG A 94 16.14 3.77 -3.07
N LYS A 95 16.04 4.13 -4.35
CA LYS A 95 15.45 5.40 -4.79
C LYS A 95 13.99 5.56 -4.33
N SER A 96 13.20 4.48 -4.37
CA SER A 96 11.79 4.54 -3.97
C SER A 96 11.64 4.69 -2.45
N TYR A 97 12.49 4.02 -1.69
CA TYR A 97 12.53 4.13 -0.23
C TYR A 97 13.00 5.52 0.22
N GLU A 98 14.03 6.08 -0.41
CA GLU A 98 14.52 7.44 -0.11
C GLU A 98 13.45 8.51 -0.38
N LYS A 99 12.63 8.33 -1.43
CA LYS A 99 11.62 9.32 -1.83
C LYS A 99 10.35 9.30 -0.96
N HIS A 100 9.83 8.10 -0.66
CA HIS A 100 8.52 7.94 -0.03
C HIS A 100 8.51 6.85 1.08
N GLY A 101 9.66 6.47 1.61
CA GLY A 101 9.77 5.47 2.68
C GLY A 101 9.19 4.10 2.31
N SER A 102 8.52 3.47 3.27
CA SER A 102 7.84 2.18 3.10
C SER A 102 6.71 2.23 2.06
N TYR A 103 6.01 3.36 1.92
CA TYR A 103 5.00 3.56 0.87
C TYR A 103 5.62 3.52 -0.53
N GLY A 104 6.80 4.12 -0.69
CA GLY A 104 7.58 4.04 -1.93
C GLY A 104 7.92 2.60 -2.31
N LEU A 105 8.30 1.77 -1.33
CA LEU A 105 8.56 0.35 -1.56
C LEU A 105 7.29 -0.41 -1.97
N PHE A 106 6.14 -0.13 -1.33
CA PHE A 106 4.84 -0.72 -1.71
C PHE A 106 4.44 -0.36 -3.15
N SER A 107 4.69 0.89 -3.56
CA SER A 107 4.37 1.38 -4.91
C SER A 107 5.15 0.68 -6.03
N LEU A 108 6.24 -0.02 -5.71
CA LEU A 108 6.98 -0.84 -6.68
C LEU A 108 6.22 -2.11 -7.09
N PHE A 109 5.42 -2.66 -6.18
CA PHE A 109 4.62 -3.85 -6.41
C PHE A 109 3.24 -3.48 -6.94
N VAL A 110 2.61 -2.49 -6.31
CA VAL A 110 1.32 -1.95 -6.74
C VAL A 110 1.60 -0.71 -7.56
N THR A 111 1.80 -0.87 -8.88
CA THR A 111 2.14 0.24 -9.78
C THR A 111 0.98 1.23 -9.91
N ALA A 112 1.28 2.48 -10.32
CA ALA A 112 0.25 3.49 -10.59
C ALA A 112 -0.78 3.00 -11.62
N THR A 113 -0.31 2.39 -12.71
CA THR A 113 -1.17 1.82 -13.76
C THR A 113 -2.13 0.75 -13.23
N LEU A 114 -1.67 -0.11 -12.31
CA LEU A 114 -2.51 -1.12 -11.68
C LEU A 114 -3.54 -0.47 -10.76
N ARG A 115 -3.14 0.51 -9.95
CA ARG A 115 -4.06 1.25 -9.07
C ARG A 115 -5.16 1.95 -9.86
N GLU A 116 -4.79 2.70 -10.90
CA GLU A 116 -5.73 3.41 -11.78
C GLU A 116 -6.72 2.46 -12.44
N SER A 117 -6.24 1.29 -12.89
CA SER A 117 -7.10 0.26 -13.50
C SER A 117 -8.10 -0.31 -12.49
N ILE A 118 -7.63 -0.74 -11.31
CA ILE A 118 -8.48 -1.27 -10.23
C ILE A 118 -9.49 -0.20 -9.78
N GLN A 119 -9.05 1.04 -9.63
CA GLN A 119 -9.91 2.16 -9.24
C GLN A 119 -11.01 2.38 -10.27
N GLY A 120 -10.67 2.43 -11.57
CA GLY A 120 -11.64 2.62 -12.64
C GLY A 120 -12.68 1.51 -12.67
N TRP A 121 -12.26 0.24 -12.67
CA TRP A 121 -13.17 -0.90 -12.76
C TRP A 121 -14.05 -1.06 -11.51
N THR A 122 -13.48 -0.82 -10.33
CA THR A 122 -14.22 -0.86 -9.07
C THR A 122 -15.22 0.29 -9.00
N SER A 123 -14.86 1.49 -9.47
CA SER A 123 -15.76 2.64 -9.54
C SER A 123 -16.98 2.35 -10.41
N THR A 124 -16.78 1.82 -11.61
CA THR A 124 -17.90 1.45 -12.50
C THR A 124 -18.85 0.45 -11.84
N LYS A 125 -18.33 -0.53 -11.10
CA LYS A 125 -19.17 -1.50 -10.38
C LYS A 125 -19.90 -0.90 -9.18
N LEU A 126 -19.26 0.04 -8.46
CA LEU A 126 -19.91 0.77 -7.37
C LEU A 126 -21.05 1.66 -7.89
N GLU A 127 -20.82 2.37 -8.99
CA GLU A 127 -21.81 3.22 -9.63
C GLU A 127 -23.01 2.42 -10.15
N ALA A 128 -22.76 1.24 -10.75
CA ALA A 128 -23.82 0.32 -11.16
C ALA A 128 -24.68 -0.18 -9.98
N ALA A 129 -24.12 -0.22 -8.77
CA ALA A 129 -24.83 -0.55 -7.53
C ALA A 129 -25.46 0.69 -6.84
N GLY A 130 -25.43 1.87 -7.48
CA GLY A 130 -25.96 3.12 -6.93
C GLY A 130 -25.12 3.69 -5.79
N LYS A 131 -23.83 3.34 -5.69
CA LYS A 131 -22.89 3.83 -4.68
C LYS A 131 -21.94 4.86 -5.29
N LYS A 132 -21.33 5.68 -4.44
CA LYS A 132 -20.31 6.65 -4.84
C LYS A 132 -19.11 5.95 -5.47
N ALA A 133 -18.61 6.49 -6.59
CA ALA A 133 -17.35 6.11 -7.23
C ALA A 133 -16.18 6.10 -6.24
N LEU A 134 -15.13 5.32 -6.56
CA LEU A 134 -13.97 5.15 -5.69
C LEU A 134 -12.92 6.24 -5.98
N THR A 135 -12.51 6.98 -4.96
CA THR A 135 -11.37 7.91 -5.08
C THR A 135 -10.04 7.19 -4.83
N GLU A 136 -8.93 7.79 -5.26
CA GLU A 136 -7.60 7.23 -5.01
C GLU A 136 -7.31 7.15 -3.49
N SER A 137 -7.67 8.20 -2.75
CA SER A 137 -7.54 8.23 -1.29
C SER A 137 -8.36 7.13 -0.60
N GLU A 138 -9.57 6.84 -1.07
CA GLU A 138 -10.40 5.75 -0.54
C GLU A 138 -9.80 4.38 -0.89
N LEU A 139 -9.24 4.21 -2.09
CA LEU A 139 -8.56 2.97 -2.47
C LEU A 139 -7.32 2.73 -1.60
N ASN A 140 -6.50 3.76 -1.36
CA ASN A 140 -5.32 3.67 -0.49
C ASN A 140 -5.72 3.39 0.96
N ALA A 141 -6.76 4.04 1.47
CA ALA A 141 -7.32 3.77 2.79
C ALA A 141 -7.81 2.31 2.89
N TYR A 142 -8.54 1.82 1.89
CA TYR A 142 -8.99 0.42 1.82
C TYR A 142 -7.82 -0.57 1.86
N LEU A 143 -6.80 -0.36 1.02
CA LEU A 143 -5.60 -1.21 0.98
C LEU A 143 -4.83 -1.17 2.31
N GLY A 144 -4.70 0.01 2.92
CA GLY A 144 -4.07 0.16 4.23
C GLY A 144 -4.80 -0.64 5.32
N LEU A 145 -6.12 -0.62 5.32
CA LEU A 145 -6.94 -1.41 6.25
C LEU A 145 -6.80 -2.92 5.99
N GLU A 146 -6.75 -3.39 4.75
CA GLU A 146 -6.46 -4.80 4.44
C GLU A 146 -5.09 -5.26 4.98
N ILE A 147 -4.06 -4.42 4.82
CA ILE A 147 -2.73 -4.68 5.38
C ILE A 147 -2.79 -4.70 6.90
N ALA A 148 -3.45 -3.72 7.54
CA ALA A 148 -3.58 -3.67 8.99
C ALA A 148 -4.30 -4.90 9.57
N MET A 149 -5.36 -5.40 8.90
CA MET A 149 -6.04 -6.63 9.31
C MET A 149 -5.15 -7.87 9.19
N SER A 150 -4.22 -7.89 8.23
CA SER A 150 -3.24 -8.98 8.11
C SER A 150 -2.21 -9.00 9.24
N LEU A 151 -1.92 -7.83 9.84
CA LEU A 151 -1.00 -7.68 10.95
C LEU A 151 -1.66 -7.96 12.31
N CYS A 152 -2.92 -7.52 12.47
CA CYS A 152 -3.68 -7.66 13.70
C CYS A 152 -4.98 -8.43 13.44
N PRO A 153 -4.95 -9.76 13.24
CA PRO A 153 -6.14 -10.51 12.91
C PRO A 153 -7.12 -10.56 14.08
N LEU A 154 -8.39 -10.28 13.80
CA LEU A 154 -9.52 -10.51 14.70
C LEU A 154 -10.41 -11.64 14.13
N ASN A 155 -11.28 -12.20 14.97
CA ASN A 155 -12.14 -13.31 14.56
C ASN A 155 -13.14 -12.87 13.49
N ASP A 156 -13.82 -11.74 13.73
CA ASP A 156 -14.78 -11.18 12.79
C ASP A 156 -14.30 -9.84 12.25
N ILE A 157 -14.53 -9.63 10.95
CA ILE A 157 -14.18 -8.36 10.30
C ILE A 157 -14.95 -7.17 10.89
N ALA A 158 -16.13 -7.42 11.46
CA ALA A 158 -16.91 -6.39 12.13
C ALA A 158 -16.25 -5.90 13.43
N ASP A 159 -15.43 -6.75 14.08
CA ASP A 159 -14.79 -6.44 15.35
C ASP A 159 -13.80 -5.28 15.22
N PHE A 160 -13.17 -5.11 14.05
CA PHE A 160 -12.26 -3.99 13.79
C PHE A 160 -12.92 -2.62 13.94
N TRP A 161 -14.23 -2.54 13.65
CA TRP A 161 -15.04 -1.33 13.78
C TRP A 161 -15.92 -1.33 15.05
N SER A 162 -15.70 -2.27 15.97
CA SER A 162 -16.41 -2.29 17.24
C SER A 162 -16.00 -1.09 18.11
N THR A 163 -16.94 -0.62 18.93
CA THR A 163 -16.70 0.39 19.97
C THR A 163 -16.63 -0.24 21.36
N ASP A 164 -16.57 -1.57 21.44
CA ASP A 164 -16.45 -2.27 22.72
C ASP A 164 -15.08 -2.00 23.34
N ARG A 165 -14.99 -2.06 24.67
CA ARG A 165 -13.75 -1.78 25.40
C ARG A 165 -12.62 -2.74 25.05
N PHE A 166 -12.96 -3.96 24.65
CA PHE A 166 -12.01 -5.04 24.37
C PHE A 166 -11.92 -5.42 22.89
N LEU A 167 -12.74 -4.82 22.02
CA LEU A 167 -12.80 -5.11 20.58
C LEU A 167 -12.87 -3.80 19.81
N GLY A 168 -12.14 -3.71 18.72
CA GLY A 168 -12.09 -2.48 17.92
C GLY A 168 -10.70 -1.90 17.85
N GLN A 169 -10.45 -1.19 16.75
CA GLN A 169 -9.25 -0.41 16.54
C GLN A 169 -9.67 1.01 16.14
N PRO A 170 -9.38 2.05 16.95
CA PRO A 170 -9.89 3.40 16.68
C PRO A 170 -9.46 3.92 15.31
N ALA A 171 -8.24 3.57 14.87
CA ALA A 171 -7.73 3.90 13.55
C ALA A 171 -8.61 3.38 12.39
N PHE A 172 -9.31 2.26 12.55
CA PHE A 172 -10.18 1.72 11.50
C PHE A 172 -11.42 2.60 11.30
N ILE A 173 -12.04 3.02 12.40
CA ILE A 173 -13.23 3.88 12.39
C ILE A 173 -12.88 5.27 11.83
N GLU A 174 -11.72 5.80 12.22
CA GLU A 174 -11.21 7.10 11.74
C GLU A 174 -10.86 7.08 10.25
N THR A 175 -10.32 5.95 9.75
CA THR A 175 -9.88 5.83 8.36
C THR A 175 -11.07 5.68 7.38
N MET A 176 -12.02 4.80 7.69
CA MET A 176 -13.14 4.51 6.80
C MET A 176 -14.28 3.83 7.56
N THR A 177 -15.54 4.14 7.22
CA THR A 177 -16.67 3.41 7.81
C THR A 177 -16.70 1.95 7.37
N ARG A 178 -17.12 1.05 8.28
CA ARG A 178 -17.27 -0.39 7.99
C ARG A 178 -18.09 -0.65 6.74
N ASP A 179 -19.21 0.06 6.58
CA ASP A 179 -20.11 -0.14 5.46
C ASP A 179 -19.44 0.30 4.15
N ARG A 180 -18.70 1.42 4.14
CA ARG A 180 -17.94 1.84 2.95
C ARG A 180 -16.87 0.82 2.60
N PHE A 181 -16.14 0.31 3.60
CA PHE A 181 -15.16 -0.75 3.42
C PHE A 181 -15.78 -2.00 2.79
N GLN A 182 -16.91 -2.48 3.30
CA GLN A 182 -17.62 -3.65 2.77
C GLN A 182 -18.15 -3.42 1.34
N HIS A 183 -18.67 -2.22 1.05
CA HIS A 183 -19.09 -1.88 -0.31
C HIS A 183 -17.92 -1.93 -1.30
N ILE A 184 -16.75 -1.38 -0.92
CA ILE A 184 -15.54 -1.42 -1.76
C ILE A 184 -15.08 -2.88 -1.93
N ARG A 185 -14.99 -3.64 -0.84
CA ARG A 185 -14.56 -5.05 -0.87
C ARG A 185 -15.46 -5.92 -1.76
N GLY A 186 -16.78 -5.73 -1.72
CA GLY A 186 -17.72 -6.45 -2.58
C GLY A 186 -17.71 -6.01 -4.05
N ALA A 187 -17.31 -4.77 -4.31
CA ALA A 187 -17.23 -4.20 -5.64
C ALA A 187 -15.85 -4.29 -6.28
N LEU A 188 -14.83 -4.76 -5.55
CA LEU A 188 -13.45 -4.81 -6.03
C LEU A 188 -13.34 -5.61 -7.34
N GLN A 189 -12.66 -5.02 -8.33
CA GLN A 189 -12.44 -5.64 -9.64
C GLN A 189 -10.98 -5.55 -10.07
N PHE A 190 -10.51 -6.64 -10.67
CA PHE A 190 -9.17 -6.78 -11.26
C PHE A 190 -9.22 -7.01 -12.77
N HIS A 191 -10.38 -6.79 -13.38
CA HIS A 191 -10.56 -6.85 -14.82
C HIS A 191 -11.55 -5.76 -15.27
N PRO A 192 -11.51 -5.35 -16.54
CA PRO A 192 -12.48 -4.42 -17.09
C PRO A 192 -13.91 -4.93 -16.93
N PRO A 193 -14.90 -4.04 -16.74
CA PRO A 193 -16.31 -4.38 -16.75
C PRO A 193 -16.74 -4.78 -18.18
N ASP A 194 -16.45 -6.01 -18.57
CA ASP A 194 -16.66 -6.49 -19.94
C ASP A 194 -17.96 -7.30 -20.10
N PRO A 195 -18.58 -7.25 -21.30
CA PRO A 195 -19.46 -8.32 -21.76
C PRO A 195 -18.67 -9.62 -21.95
N VAL A 196 -19.30 -10.78 -21.73
CA VAL A 196 -18.64 -12.10 -21.85
C VAL A 196 -18.00 -12.25 -23.24
N THR A 197 -16.67 -12.35 -23.29
CA THR A 197 -15.91 -12.52 -24.54
C THR A 197 -15.43 -13.96 -24.70
N PHE A 198 -15.09 -14.37 -25.92
CA PHE A 198 -14.52 -15.70 -26.18
C PHE A 198 -13.24 -15.96 -25.36
N LYS A 199 -12.46 -14.91 -25.05
CA LYS A 199 -11.28 -14.99 -24.19
C LYS A 199 -11.64 -15.26 -22.73
N SER A 200 -12.68 -14.62 -22.19
CA SER A 200 -13.12 -14.83 -20.81
C SER A 200 -13.68 -16.23 -20.55
N VAL A 201 -14.18 -16.91 -21.58
CA VAL A 201 -14.71 -18.29 -21.46
C VAL A 201 -13.58 -19.34 -21.46
N ARG A 202 -12.50 -19.09 -22.19
CA ARG A 202 -11.39 -20.04 -22.32
C ARG A 202 -10.32 -19.91 -21.24
N ASP A 203 -10.17 -18.72 -20.66
CA ASP A 203 -9.16 -18.45 -19.65
C ASP A 203 -9.79 -18.48 -18.24
N PRO A 204 -9.54 -19.53 -17.43
CA PRO A 204 -10.08 -19.63 -16.08
C PRO A 204 -9.53 -18.54 -15.14
N LEU A 205 -8.42 -17.89 -15.50
CA LEU A 205 -7.79 -16.81 -14.73
C LEU A 205 -8.10 -15.41 -15.28
N TYR A 206 -8.96 -15.29 -16.29
CA TYR A 206 -9.28 -14.01 -16.95
C TYR A 206 -9.57 -12.86 -15.99
N ARG A 207 -10.25 -13.16 -14.88
CA ARG A 207 -10.67 -12.16 -13.89
C ARG A 207 -9.52 -11.54 -13.08
N CYS A 208 -8.32 -12.12 -13.13
CA CYS A 208 -7.18 -11.74 -12.28
C CYS A 208 -5.85 -11.71 -13.06
N ARG A 209 -5.90 -11.67 -14.40
CA ARG A 209 -4.71 -11.81 -15.26
C ARG A 209 -3.97 -10.50 -15.48
#